data_AF-A0A0C9TE20-F1
#
_entry.id   AF-A0A0C9TE20-F1
#
_cell.length_a   1.000
_cell.length_b   1.000
_cell.length_c   1.000
_cell.angle_alpha   90.00
_cell.angle_beta   90.00
_cell.angle_gamma   90.00
#
_symmetry.space_group_name_H-M   'P 1'
#
loop_
_entity.id
_entity.type
_entity.pdbx_description
1 polymer ?
#
loop_
_entity_poly.entity_id
_entity_poly.type
_entity_poly.pdbx_seq_one_letter_code
_entity_poly.pdbx_strand_id
1 'polypeptide(L)'
;MGKRGKVGTKQIALIEKLTEIVNTVYTETQGDLFHPNCGNKRTNPDQIKQYISTGELAIAYTVLCLPSHPSSSSSIEGHQAIGCIRIIRHSSTHGEFGMLALDPTHRGGGTGRAMVLFAEAYCKAQLCCSAIQLELLFPTTFEHAFKMRLQEWYLRMGYKIVKHVDVTESRPDLASLLAYPCEWRVFEKSLDQEVS
;
A
#
# COMPACT_ATOMS: atom_id res chain seq x y z
N MET A 1 1.30 -6.78 40.90
CA MET A 1 1.92 -7.73 39.96
C MET A 1 1.50 -7.36 38.53
N GLY A 2 2.42 -6.84 37.71
CA GLY A 2 2.10 -6.08 36.50
C GLY A 2 1.71 -6.91 35.27
N LYS A 3 0.58 -6.56 34.65
CA LYS A 3 0.19 -7.00 33.29
C LYS A 3 1.03 -6.24 32.24
N ARG A 4 2.28 -6.65 31.98
CA ARG A 4 3.12 -6.12 30.89
C ARG A 4 3.30 -7.08 29.69
N GLY A 5 2.70 -8.27 29.71
CA GLY A 5 2.97 -9.33 28.72
C GLY A 5 2.11 -9.39 27.45
N LYS A 6 0.97 -8.68 27.35
CA LYS A 6 0.02 -8.84 26.22
C LYS A 6 0.15 -7.82 25.08
N VAL A 7 0.81 -6.69 25.33
CA VAL A 7 0.89 -5.58 24.35
C VAL A 7 1.92 -5.89 23.25
N GLY A 8 3.05 -6.52 23.60
CA GLY A 8 4.11 -6.86 22.64
C GLY A 8 3.70 -7.93 21.61
N THR A 9 3.02 -8.99 22.03
CA THR A 9 2.69 -10.13 21.14
C THR A 9 1.69 -9.76 20.05
N LYS A 10 0.69 -8.93 20.35
CA LYS A 10 -0.29 -8.46 19.35
C LYS A 10 0.34 -7.57 18.29
N GLN A 11 1.29 -6.72 18.70
CA GLN A 11 2.00 -5.85 17.77
C GLN A 11 2.93 -6.64 16.84
N ILE A 12 3.64 -7.64 17.36
CA ILE A 12 4.47 -8.54 16.55
C ILE A 12 3.62 -9.26 15.51
N ALA A 13 2.49 -9.87 15.91
CA ALA A 13 1.59 -10.56 14.99
C ALA A 13 1.03 -9.64 13.89
N LEU A 14 0.72 -8.38 14.22
CA LEU A 14 0.29 -7.38 13.24
C LEU A 14 1.41 -7.06 12.23
N ILE A 15 2.64 -6.84 12.70
CA ILE A 15 3.80 -6.54 11.85
C ILE A 15 4.07 -7.70 10.88
N GLU A 16 4.05 -8.94 11.38
CA GLU A 16 4.25 -10.15 10.58
C GLU A 16 3.15 -10.28 9.51
N LYS A 17 1.88 -10.14 9.91
CA LYS A 17 0.74 -10.25 8.97
C LYS A 17 0.79 -9.18 7.88
N LEU A 18 1.12 -7.93 8.20
CA LEU A 18 1.24 -6.87 7.21
C LEU A 18 2.45 -7.09 6.28
N THR A 19 3.57 -7.56 6.82
CA THR A 19 4.75 -7.91 6.01
C THR A 19 4.42 -9.01 5.00
N GLU A 20 3.65 -10.02 5.43
CA GLU A 20 3.17 -11.10 4.57
C GLU A 20 2.23 -10.56 3.48
N ILE A 21 1.18 -9.81 3.85
CA ILE A 21 0.23 -9.23 2.89
C ILE A 21 0.97 -8.42 1.81
N VAL A 22 1.84 -7.48 2.23
CA VAL A 22 2.56 -6.62 1.28
C VAL A 22 3.43 -7.44 0.33
N ASN A 23 4.22 -8.36 0.85
CA ASN A 23 5.13 -9.15 0.01
C ASN A 23 4.37 -10.11 -0.92
N THR A 24 3.27 -10.70 -0.49
CA THR A 24 2.40 -11.53 -1.34
C THR A 24 1.82 -10.71 -2.48
N VAL A 25 1.21 -9.56 -2.18
CA VAL A 25 0.62 -8.67 -3.21
C VAL A 25 1.66 -8.20 -4.22
N TYR A 26 2.84 -7.80 -3.77
CA TYR A 26 3.88 -7.31 -4.67
C TYR A 26 4.58 -8.42 -5.47
N THR A 27 4.66 -9.63 -4.92
CA THR A 27 5.12 -10.80 -5.68
C THR A 27 4.15 -11.12 -6.81
N GLU A 28 2.84 -11.11 -6.54
CA GLU A 28 1.80 -11.36 -7.55
C GLU A 28 1.74 -10.28 -8.64
N THR A 29 1.92 -9.02 -8.27
CA THR A 29 1.64 -7.88 -9.16
C THR A 29 2.87 -7.26 -9.83
N GLN A 30 4.07 -7.59 -9.36
CA GLN A 30 5.33 -7.06 -9.89
C GLN A 30 6.43 -8.11 -10.02
N GLY A 31 6.23 -9.34 -9.55
CA GLY A 31 7.31 -10.33 -9.45
C GLY A 31 7.95 -10.69 -10.79
N ASP A 32 7.19 -10.63 -11.88
CA ASP A 32 7.64 -10.87 -13.25
C ASP A 32 8.47 -9.72 -13.86
N LEU A 33 8.49 -8.55 -13.21
CA LEU A 33 9.37 -7.44 -13.59
C LEU A 33 10.80 -7.61 -13.07
N PHE A 34 11.01 -8.53 -12.12
CA PHE A 34 12.31 -8.76 -11.49
C PHE A 34 13.00 -10.01 -12.03
N HIS A 35 14.32 -10.04 -11.97
CA HIS A 35 15.05 -11.27 -12.28
C HIS A 35 14.62 -12.41 -11.34
N PRO A 36 14.45 -13.63 -11.86
CA PRO A 36 14.20 -14.80 -11.02
C PRO A 36 15.27 -14.91 -9.92
N ASN A 37 14.85 -15.23 -8.71
CA ASN A 37 15.73 -15.43 -7.55
C ASN A 37 16.57 -14.22 -7.10
N CYS A 38 16.27 -12.99 -7.55
CA CYS A 38 16.92 -11.78 -7.02
C CYS A 38 16.56 -11.48 -5.55
N GLY A 39 15.68 -12.28 -4.94
CA GLY A 39 15.28 -12.14 -3.54
C GLY A 39 14.46 -10.88 -3.26
N ASN A 40 13.92 -10.22 -4.28
CA ASN A 40 13.21 -8.96 -4.09
C ASN A 40 11.98 -9.15 -3.20
N LYS A 41 12.03 -8.55 -2.01
CA LYS A 41 10.91 -8.38 -1.10
C LYS A 41 10.58 -6.89 -1.06
N ARG A 42 9.29 -6.57 -1.15
CA ARG A 42 8.84 -5.17 -1.12
C ARG A 42 9.12 -4.52 0.24
N THR A 43 9.02 -5.31 1.32
CA THR A 43 9.21 -4.84 2.69
C THR A 43 9.71 -5.96 3.60
N ASN A 44 10.16 -5.58 4.79
CA ASN A 44 10.48 -6.49 5.90
C ASN A 44 9.79 -6.05 7.21
N PRO A 45 9.83 -6.86 8.28
CA PRO A 45 9.21 -6.53 9.56
C PRO A 45 9.71 -5.23 10.19
N ASP A 46 11.00 -4.92 10.07
CA ASP A 46 11.59 -3.70 10.64
C ASP A 46 11.06 -2.45 9.95
N GLN A 47 10.91 -2.49 8.61
CA GLN A 47 10.30 -1.40 7.85
C GLN A 47 8.83 -1.21 8.21
N ILE A 48 8.03 -2.30 8.31
CA ILE A 48 6.63 -2.20 8.75
C ILE A 48 6.53 -1.62 10.16
N LYS A 49 7.38 -2.08 11.09
CA LYS A 49 7.46 -1.54 12.45
C LYS A 49 7.79 -0.06 12.43
N GLN A 50 8.75 0.35 11.60
CA GLN A 50 9.13 1.74 11.43
C GLN A 50 7.94 2.57 10.93
N TYR A 51 7.29 2.17 9.84
CA TYR A 51 6.15 2.92 9.27
C TYR A 51 4.97 3.04 10.25
N ILE A 52 4.71 2.02 11.06
CA ILE A 52 3.72 2.11 12.13
C ILE A 52 4.15 3.13 13.19
N SER A 53 5.41 3.09 13.62
CA SER A 53 5.92 4.00 14.65
C SER A 53 5.98 5.46 14.23
N THR A 54 6.19 5.72 12.93
CA THR A 54 6.21 7.08 12.36
C THR A 54 4.82 7.56 11.93
N GLY A 55 3.78 6.72 12.06
CA GLY A 55 2.42 7.06 11.67
C GLY A 55 2.20 7.11 10.15
N GLU A 56 3.12 6.54 9.37
CA GLU A 56 3.07 6.54 7.90
C GLU A 56 2.19 5.41 7.34
N LEU A 57 1.75 4.46 8.17
CA LEU A 57 0.99 3.30 7.70
C LEU A 57 -0.46 3.35 8.19
N ALA A 58 -1.39 3.48 7.25
CA ALA A 58 -2.81 3.26 7.49
C ALA A 58 -3.16 1.79 7.24
N ILE A 59 -3.94 1.19 8.15
CA ILE A 59 -4.25 -0.24 8.16
C ILE A 59 -5.76 -0.43 7.99
N ALA A 60 -6.15 -1.28 7.04
CA ALA A 60 -7.53 -1.70 6.86
C ALA A 60 -7.81 -2.93 7.73
N TYR A 61 -8.93 -2.89 8.46
CA TYR A 61 -9.39 -3.98 9.32
C TYR A 61 -10.75 -4.50 8.86
N THR A 62 -10.97 -5.81 8.99
CA THR A 62 -12.30 -6.44 8.93
C THR A 62 -12.72 -6.89 10.33
N VAL A 63 -14.03 -6.96 10.57
CA VAL A 63 -14.59 -7.57 11.78
C VAL A 63 -14.53 -9.09 11.65
N LEU A 64 -14.02 -9.76 12.68
CA LEU A 64 -14.10 -11.20 12.86
C LEU A 64 -15.36 -11.53 13.66
N CYS A 65 -16.35 -12.10 13.00
CA CYS A 65 -17.44 -12.78 13.69
C CYS A 65 -17.01 -14.22 13.97
N LEU A 66 -16.39 -14.46 15.12
CA LEU A 66 -16.13 -15.82 15.56
C LEU A 66 -17.44 -16.42 16.09
N PRO A 67 -17.75 -17.70 15.80
CA PRO A 67 -18.91 -18.35 16.37
C PRO A 67 -18.79 -18.35 17.89
N SER A 68 -19.74 -17.71 18.56
CA SER A 68 -19.89 -17.79 20.01
C SER A 68 -20.10 -19.27 20.37
N HIS A 69 -19.33 -19.78 21.32
CA HIS A 69 -19.71 -21.03 21.97
C HIS A 69 -21.15 -20.86 22.52
N PRO A 70 -22.07 -21.83 22.39
CA PRO A 70 -23.48 -21.65 22.75
C PRO A 70 -23.74 -21.30 24.23
N SER A 71 -22.70 -21.30 25.07
CA SER A 71 -22.70 -20.90 26.47
C SER A 71 -22.05 -19.53 26.77
N SER A 72 -21.62 -18.78 25.75
CA SER A 72 -20.98 -17.45 25.89
C SER A 72 -21.88 -16.37 25.29
N SER A 73 -22.46 -15.53 26.14
CA SER A 73 -23.26 -14.35 25.73
C SER A 73 -22.40 -13.16 25.25
N SER A 74 -21.09 -13.33 25.10
CA SER A 74 -20.22 -12.33 24.51
C SER A 74 -19.61 -12.84 23.21
N SER A 75 -19.98 -12.20 22.10
CA SER A 75 -19.18 -12.21 20.87
C SER A 75 -17.90 -11.44 21.18
N ILE A 76 -16.75 -12.11 21.08
CA ILE A 76 -15.47 -11.40 21.04
C ILE A 76 -15.38 -10.83 19.63
N GLU A 77 -15.78 -9.57 19.45
CA GLU A 77 -15.49 -8.83 18.23
C GLU A 77 -13.98 -8.70 18.10
N GLY A 78 -13.40 -9.51 17.22
CA GLY A 78 -12.02 -9.39 16.80
C GLY A 78 -11.93 -8.46 15.60
N HIS A 79 -10.78 -7.81 15.43
CA HIS A 79 -10.44 -7.16 14.17
C HIS A 79 -9.24 -7.87 13.56
N GLN A 80 -9.31 -8.14 12.26
CA GLN A 80 -8.21 -8.70 11.48
C GLN A 80 -7.70 -7.67 10.50
N ALA A 81 -6.40 -7.42 10.50
CA ALA A 81 -5.77 -6.59 9.48
C ALA A 81 -5.82 -7.31 8.13
N ILE A 82 -6.39 -6.65 7.12
CA ILE A 82 -6.57 -7.19 5.77
C ILE A 82 -5.78 -6.43 4.71
N GLY A 83 -5.16 -5.30 5.06
CA GLY A 83 -4.36 -4.53 4.12
C GLY A 83 -3.77 -3.27 4.74
N CYS A 84 -2.92 -2.60 3.98
CA CYS A 84 -2.34 -1.32 4.36
C CYS A 84 -2.07 -0.43 3.15
N ILE A 85 -1.91 0.87 3.43
CA ILE A 85 -1.42 1.88 2.50
C ILE A 85 -0.43 2.75 3.28
N ARG A 86 0.73 3.02 2.69
CA ARG A 86 1.71 3.95 3.27
C ARG A 86 1.44 5.34 2.72
N ILE A 87 1.38 6.34 3.60
CA ILE A 87 1.09 7.73 3.30
C ILE A 87 2.18 8.59 3.95
N ILE A 88 2.81 9.47 3.17
CA ILE A 88 3.82 10.41 3.64
C ILE A 88 3.58 11.80 3.09
N ARG A 89 4.16 12.82 3.72
CA ARG A 89 4.35 14.12 3.08
C ARG A 89 5.57 14.03 2.17
N HIS A 90 5.38 14.23 0.88
CA HIS A 90 6.45 14.22 -0.12
C HIS A 90 7.10 15.60 -0.27
N SER A 91 6.30 16.67 -0.26
CA SER A 91 6.77 18.05 -0.33
C SER A 91 5.90 18.98 0.52
N SER A 92 6.17 20.29 0.49
CA SER A 92 5.33 21.28 1.18
C SER A 92 3.87 21.27 0.70
N THR A 93 3.61 20.82 -0.53
CA THR A 93 2.28 20.85 -1.14
C THR A 93 1.74 19.45 -1.51
N HIS A 94 2.59 18.43 -1.55
CA HIS A 94 2.22 17.08 -2.00
C HIS A 94 2.30 16.05 -0.88
N GLY A 95 1.22 15.29 -0.75
CA GLY A 95 1.26 13.97 -0.13
C GLY A 95 1.66 12.92 -1.14
N GLU A 96 2.17 11.79 -0.68
CA GLU A 96 2.42 10.62 -1.51
C GLU A 96 1.85 9.39 -0.80
N PHE A 97 1.25 8.49 -1.58
CA PHE A 97 0.98 7.16 -1.09
C PHE A 97 1.62 6.09 -1.97
N GLY A 98 1.91 4.98 -1.32
CA GLY A 98 2.43 3.77 -1.94
C GLY A 98 2.17 2.57 -1.06
N MET A 99 2.72 1.41 -1.42
CA MET A 99 2.52 0.18 -0.66
C MET A 99 1.03 -0.12 -0.42
N LEU A 100 0.17 0.19 -1.41
CA LEU A 100 -1.24 -0.17 -1.37
C LEU A 100 -1.33 -1.69 -1.55
N ALA A 101 -1.56 -2.39 -0.45
CA ALA A 101 -1.61 -3.84 -0.40
C ALA A 101 -2.87 -4.30 0.32
N LEU A 102 -3.64 -5.17 -0.33
CA LEU A 102 -4.84 -5.79 0.21
C LEU A 102 -4.73 -7.30 0.04
N ASP A 103 -5.00 -8.03 1.12
CA ASP A 103 -5.05 -9.49 1.14
C ASP A 103 -5.92 -9.97 -0.04
N PRO A 104 -5.40 -10.89 -0.89
CA PRO A 104 -6.10 -11.32 -2.09
C PRO A 104 -7.54 -11.80 -1.85
N THR A 105 -7.81 -12.37 -0.68
CA THR A 105 -9.14 -12.89 -0.29
C THR A 105 -10.17 -11.78 -0.05
N HIS A 106 -9.75 -10.52 0.05
CA HIS A 106 -10.61 -9.36 0.32
C HIS A 106 -10.68 -8.37 -0.86
N ARG A 107 -10.20 -8.75 -2.05
CA ARG A 107 -10.25 -7.92 -3.26
C ARG A 107 -11.65 -7.91 -3.90
N GLY A 108 -11.91 -6.96 -4.80
CA GLY A 108 -13.16 -6.89 -5.58
C GLY A 108 -14.35 -6.23 -4.87
N GLY A 109 -14.25 -5.90 -3.58
CA GLY A 109 -15.31 -5.26 -2.79
C GLY A 109 -15.22 -3.74 -2.64
N GLY A 110 -14.38 -3.05 -3.42
CA GLY A 110 -14.18 -1.60 -3.32
C GLY A 110 -13.20 -1.15 -2.22
N THR A 111 -12.69 -2.05 -1.39
CA THR A 111 -11.75 -1.74 -0.29
C THR A 111 -10.51 -0.99 -0.76
N GLY A 112 -9.91 -1.38 -1.89
CA GLY A 112 -8.75 -0.66 -2.44
C GLY A 112 -9.07 0.81 -2.79
N ARG A 113 -10.26 1.07 -3.34
CA ARG A 113 -10.73 2.45 -3.59
C ARG A 113 -10.93 3.20 -2.28
N ALA A 114 -11.54 2.56 -1.28
CA ALA A 114 -11.73 3.17 0.04
C ALA A 114 -10.41 3.55 0.71
N MET A 115 -9.36 2.72 0.58
CA MET A 115 -8.03 3.02 1.09
C MET A 115 -7.38 4.21 0.38
N VAL A 116 -7.52 4.32 -0.95
CA VAL A 116 -7.02 5.49 -1.70
C VAL A 116 -7.78 6.76 -1.31
N LEU A 117 -9.11 6.70 -1.18
CA LEU A 117 -9.91 7.85 -0.72
C LEU A 117 -9.54 8.27 0.71
N PHE A 118 -9.23 7.31 1.60
CA PHE A 118 -8.70 7.62 2.92
C PHE A 118 -7.36 8.35 2.82
N ALA A 119 -6.44 7.90 1.95
CA ALA A 119 -5.15 8.57 1.75
C ALA A 119 -5.31 10.00 1.22
N GLU A 120 -6.20 10.21 0.23
CA GLU A 120 -6.56 11.54 -0.28
C GLU A 120 -7.05 12.46 0.84
N ALA A 121 -8.03 12.00 1.63
CA ALA A 121 -8.58 12.76 2.74
C ALA A 121 -7.54 13.04 3.83
N TYR A 122 -6.68 12.07 4.15
CA TYR A 122 -5.61 12.22 5.13
C TYR A 122 -4.58 13.26 4.68
N CYS A 123 -4.13 13.20 3.43
CA CYS A 123 -3.20 14.19 2.87
C CYS A 123 -3.77 15.61 2.92
N LYS A 124 -5.05 15.79 2.59
CA LYS A 124 -5.71 17.09 2.66
C LYS A 124 -5.87 17.59 4.09
N ALA A 125 -6.46 16.77 4.96
CA ALA A 125 -6.90 17.20 6.28
C ALA A 125 -5.79 17.21 7.33
N GLN A 126 -4.87 16.25 7.28
CA GLN A 126 -3.84 16.05 8.30
C GLN A 126 -2.47 16.55 7.85
N LEU A 127 -2.16 16.43 6.56
CA LEU A 127 -0.89 16.90 6.00
C LEU A 127 -1.01 18.24 5.28
N CYS A 128 -2.19 18.86 5.22
CA CYS A 128 -2.44 20.16 4.57
C CYS A 128 -1.89 20.23 3.13
N CYS A 129 -1.94 19.11 2.41
CA CYS A 129 -1.47 19.03 1.03
C CYS A 129 -2.58 19.45 0.05
N SER A 130 -2.21 20.16 -1.01
CA SER A 130 -3.10 20.55 -2.11
C SER A 130 -3.16 19.50 -3.21
N ALA A 131 -2.21 18.56 -3.23
CA ALA A 131 -2.15 17.47 -4.19
C ALA A 131 -1.66 16.17 -3.53
N ILE A 132 -1.93 15.05 -4.18
CA ILE A 132 -1.41 13.73 -3.82
C ILE A 132 -0.83 13.03 -5.04
N GLN A 133 0.26 12.30 -4.84
CA GLN A 133 0.90 11.51 -5.89
C GLN A 133 1.07 10.04 -5.52
N LEU A 134 1.32 9.22 -6.53
CA LEU A 134 1.82 7.85 -6.41
C LEU A 134 2.71 7.51 -7.61
N GLU A 135 3.58 6.53 -7.44
CA GLU A 135 4.45 6.03 -8.51
C GLU A 135 4.16 4.57 -8.81
N LEU A 136 4.10 4.23 -10.11
CA LEU A 136 3.99 2.86 -10.58
C LEU A 136 5.18 2.50 -11.47
N LEU A 137 5.77 1.34 -11.20
CA LEU A 137 6.83 0.75 -12.03
C LEU A 137 6.23 0.13 -13.29
N PHE A 138 6.72 0.53 -14.47
CA PHE A 138 6.32 0.01 -15.78
C PHE A 138 7.52 -0.48 -16.58
N PRO A 139 7.47 -1.66 -17.22
CA PRO A 139 8.44 -2.02 -18.24
C PRO A 139 8.25 -1.11 -19.46
N THR A 140 9.36 -0.73 -20.09
CA THR A 140 9.37 0.17 -21.26
C THR A 140 9.36 -0.59 -22.60
N THR A 141 9.66 -1.89 -22.58
CA THR A 141 9.82 -2.72 -23.77
C THR A 141 8.57 -3.51 -24.16
N PHE A 142 7.54 -3.54 -23.31
CA PHE A 142 6.27 -4.21 -23.58
C PHE A 142 5.14 -3.65 -22.73
N GLU A 143 3.89 -3.86 -23.16
CA GLU A 143 2.72 -3.54 -22.35
C GLU A 143 2.42 -4.64 -21.34
N HIS A 144 2.47 -4.28 -20.07
CA HIS A 144 2.13 -5.21 -18.99
C HIS A 144 0.63 -5.11 -18.64
N ALA A 145 -0.15 -6.13 -19.01
CA ALA A 145 -1.62 -6.10 -18.93
C ALA A 145 -2.19 -5.68 -17.56
N PHE A 146 -1.64 -6.20 -16.45
CA PHE A 146 -2.06 -5.78 -15.10
C PHE A 146 -1.78 -4.29 -14.83
N LYS A 147 -0.62 -3.77 -15.26
CA LYS A 147 -0.22 -2.38 -15.05
C LYS A 147 -1.08 -1.43 -15.88
N MET A 148 -1.46 -1.83 -17.08
CA MET A 148 -2.41 -1.07 -17.90
C MET A 148 -3.77 -0.96 -17.22
N ARG A 149 -4.32 -2.06 -16.70
CA ARG A 149 -5.58 -2.03 -15.92
C ARG A 149 -5.46 -1.16 -14.66
N LEU A 150 -4.31 -1.22 -13.97
CA LEU A 150 -4.06 -0.42 -12.77
C LEU A 150 -3.94 1.07 -13.10
N GLN A 151 -3.27 1.43 -14.19
CA GLN A 151 -3.21 2.79 -14.69
C GLN A 151 -4.60 3.32 -15.02
N GLU A 152 -5.40 2.59 -15.80
CA GLU A 152 -6.77 3.00 -16.10
C GLU A 152 -7.62 3.18 -14.85
N TRP A 153 -7.41 2.36 -13.82
CA TRP A 153 -8.09 2.50 -12.53
C TRP A 153 -7.76 3.84 -11.86
N TYR A 154 -6.48 4.24 -11.79
CA TYR A 154 -6.10 5.54 -11.24
C TYR A 154 -6.59 6.71 -12.11
N LEU A 155 -6.56 6.58 -13.43
CA LEU A 155 -7.12 7.59 -14.35
C LEU A 155 -8.61 7.80 -14.09
N ARG A 156 -9.40 6.73 -13.90
CA ARG A 156 -10.81 6.82 -13.51
C ARG A 156 -11.03 7.40 -12.11
N MET A 157 -10.04 7.32 -11.23
CA MET A 157 -10.07 7.96 -9.91
C MET A 157 -9.70 9.46 -9.95
N GLY A 158 -9.40 10.00 -11.13
CA GLY A 158 -9.08 11.41 -11.35
C GLY A 158 -7.59 11.74 -11.28
N TYR A 159 -6.71 10.74 -11.18
CA TYR A 159 -5.27 10.95 -11.30
C TYR A 159 -4.88 11.20 -12.76
N LYS A 160 -3.79 11.93 -12.95
CA LYS A 160 -3.18 12.18 -14.26
C LYS A 160 -1.72 11.76 -14.21
N ILE A 161 -1.20 11.21 -15.31
CA ILE A 161 0.22 10.95 -15.44
C ILE A 161 0.91 12.29 -15.70
N VAL A 162 1.82 12.69 -14.82
CA VAL A 162 2.51 13.99 -14.90
C VAL A 162 3.99 13.84 -15.25
N LYS A 163 4.58 12.66 -15.03
CA LYS A 163 6.00 12.41 -15.28
C LYS A 163 6.28 10.93 -15.56
N HIS A 164 7.28 10.71 -16.41
CA HIS A 164 7.95 9.42 -16.58
C HIS A 164 9.41 9.59 -16.13
N VAL A 165 9.93 8.65 -15.35
CA VAL A 165 11.29 8.72 -14.79
C VAL A 165 11.99 7.40 -15.04
N ASP A 166 13.16 7.42 -15.67
CA ASP A 166 13.96 6.21 -15.86
C ASP A 166 14.40 5.65 -14.48
N VAL A 167 14.18 4.35 -14.27
CA VAL A 167 14.57 3.69 -13.02
C VAL A 167 16.09 3.59 -12.91
N THR A 168 16.82 3.47 -14.01
CA THR A 168 18.29 3.41 -14.03
C THR A 168 18.90 4.72 -13.55
N GLU A 169 18.27 5.86 -13.82
CA GLU A 169 18.71 7.17 -13.36
C GLU A 169 18.30 7.44 -11.91
N SER A 170 17.07 7.10 -11.54
CA SER A 170 16.52 7.44 -10.22
C SER A 170 16.90 6.46 -9.11
N ARG A 171 17.00 5.17 -9.44
CA ARG A 171 17.27 4.07 -8.50
C ARG A 171 18.15 2.99 -9.18
N PRO A 172 19.45 3.28 -9.40
CA PRO A 172 20.37 2.31 -10.00
C PRO A 172 20.44 0.97 -9.25
N ASP A 173 20.31 1.02 -7.91
CA ASP A 173 20.25 -0.15 -7.04
C ASP A 173 19.07 -1.07 -7.40
N LEU A 174 17.88 -0.48 -7.58
CA LEU A 174 16.69 -1.22 -7.99
C LEU A 174 16.80 -1.69 -9.44
N ALA A 175 17.33 -0.86 -10.33
CA ALA A 175 17.45 -1.16 -11.75
C ALA A 175 18.22 -2.46 -12.01
N SER A 176 19.29 -2.70 -11.24
CA SER A 176 20.09 -3.93 -11.33
C SER A 176 19.34 -5.22 -10.99
N LEU A 177 18.17 -5.12 -10.34
CA LEU A 177 17.34 -6.27 -9.98
C LEU A 177 16.23 -6.55 -11.00
N LEU A 178 15.99 -5.63 -11.94
CA LEU A 178 14.90 -5.70 -12.90
C LEU A 178 15.28 -6.54 -14.12
N ALA A 179 14.36 -7.38 -14.58
CA ALA A 179 14.56 -8.21 -15.76
C ALA A 179 14.47 -7.42 -17.08
N TYR A 180 13.91 -6.21 -17.02
CA TYR A 180 13.67 -5.33 -18.17
C TYR A 180 13.94 -3.87 -17.78
N PRO A 181 14.29 -3.01 -18.76
CA PRO A 181 14.31 -1.56 -18.52
C PRO A 181 12.91 -1.08 -18.12
N CYS A 182 12.84 -0.39 -16.99
CA CYS A 182 11.59 0.13 -16.45
C CYS A 182 11.65 1.63 -16.21
N GLU A 183 10.47 2.23 -16.15
CA GLU A 183 10.25 3.61 -15.75
C GLU A 183 9.29 3.67 -14.55
N TRP A 184 9.41 4.74 -13.76
CA TRP A 184 8.35 5.18 -12.88
C TRP A 184 7.39 6.08 -13.66
N ARG A 185 6.11 5.72 -13.65
CA ARG A 185 5.04 6.64 -14.02
C ARG A 185 4.53 7.32 -12.76
N VAL A 186 4.67 8.64 -12.69
CA VAL A 186 4.17 9.46 -11.58
C VAL A 186 2.77 9.92 -11.92
N PHE A 187 1.83 9.55 -11.05
CA PHE A 187 0.44 9.96 -11.13
C PHE A 187 0.16 10.99 -10.05
N GLU A 188 -0.54 12.06 -10.39
CA GLU A 188 -0.91 13.13 -9.47
C GLU A 188 -2.41 13.45 -9.56
N LYS A 189 -2.99 13.82 -8.43
CA LYS A 189 -4.36 14.33 -8.34
C LYS A 189 -4.39 15.56 -7.43
N SER A 190 -5.04 16.63 -7.90
CA SER A 190 -5.36 17.80 -7.09
C SER A 190 -6.41 17.45 -6.04
N LEU A 191 -6.18 17.83 -4.77
CA LEU A 191 -7.09 17.63 -3.64
C LEU A 191 -8.00 18.84 -3.39
N ASP A 192 -7.73 19.97 -4.04
CA ASP A 192 -8.53 21.20 -3.91
C ASP A 192 -9.82 21.19 -4.73
N GLN A 193 -9.96 20.24 -5.65
CA GLN A 193 -11.18 20.09 -6.45
C GLN A 193 -12.14 19.16 -5.71
N GLU A 194 -13.32 19.66 -5.34
CA GLU A 194 -14.41 18.78 -4.90
C GLU A 194 -14.76 17.81 -6.02
N VAL A 195 -14.85 16.52 -5.69
CA VAL A 195 -15.33 15.49 -6.60
C VAL A 195 -16.81 15.77 -6.84
N SER A 196 -17.16 16.21 -8.05
CA SER A 196 -18.55 16.27 -8.52
C SER A 196 -19.21 14.90 -8.56
#